data_AF-A0A9P7YAB9-F1
#
_entry.id   AF-A0A9P7YAB9-F1
#
_cell.length_a   1.000
_cell.length_b   1.000
_cell.length_c   1.000
_cell.angle_alpha   90.00
_cell.angle_beta   90.00
_cell.angle_gamma   90.00
#
_symmetry.space_group_name_H-M   'P 1'
#
loop_
_entity.id
_entity.type
_entity.pdbx_description
1 polymer ?
#
loop_
_entity_poly.entity_id
_entity_poly.type
_entity_poly.pdbx_seq_one_letter_code
_entity_poly.pdbx_strand_id
1 'polypeptide(L)'
;MTIRQTMTTPTASALSFTETLSLLSLSIASLAIIANTFQGDGAPLVASLAFSGLAFASSFSMIRWLGPTFMKAGLKGKDMSKVHKKEIPETMGAVCAVVYLLIITVFIPFPFYKDIVAATSGGGNRDVVLETIEHVQNGRFLHRFPHSKLASYLSAILTVQSISILGIGDDLFDIRWRHKFFIPGIASIPLLIVYFVDFGVTHIVVPIPLRPYLGELLQLGFLYYLYMFAIAIFCPNSINILAGINGIEVSQSLVIAFLLVINDCYYLLNPYPHPATDSHLFSLYMLLPFIGVSLALWWHNWYPSRVFVGDTYCYFAGMVFAVVGILGHFSKTLLLLFIPQILNFIYSAPQLFRVVDCPRHRLPHFNARTNLMEPSVTEWQYPPKPIVTLGLKVLHQLHLLRVTINEDGTITESTNFTLLNLWLVWFGPKREDRLATEILIMQTIIGFLGLFIRHNFALLLFEKDNLSVL
;
A
#
# COMPACT_ATOMS: atom_id res chain seq x y z
N MET A 1 25.78 -52.00 13.23
CA MET A 1 26.07 -50.55 13.10
C MET A 1 25.57 -50.10 11.75
N THR A 2 24.34 -49.60 11.69
CA THR A 2 23.71 -49.18 10.44
C THR A 2 23.45 -47.69 10.56
N ILE A 3 24.33 -46.91 9.95
CA ILE A 3 24.27 -45.45 9.90
C ILE A 3 23.02 -45.09 9.08
N ARG A 4 21.97 -44.62 9.75
CA ARG A 4 20.86 -43.94 9.09
C ARG A 4 21.41 -42.68 8.44
N GLN A 5 21.49 -42.68 7.11
CA GLN A 5 21.63 -41.48 6.32
C GLN A 5 20.46 -40.55 6.64
N THR A 6 20.72 -39.50 7.41
CA THR A 6 19.87 -38.32 7.46
C THR A 6 19.91 -37.68 6.08
N MET A 7 18.92 -37.97 5.24
CA MET A 7 18.65 -37.17 4.06
C MET A 7 18.29 -35.76 4.51
N THR A 8 19.27 -34.88 4.51
CA THR A 8 19.07 -33.44 4.62
C THR A 8 18.30 -33.00 3.38
N THR A 9 17.04 -32.63 3.55
CA THR A 9 16.26 -31.92 2.53
C THR A 9 17.06 -30.75 1.99
N PRO A 10 17.13 -30.53 0.66
CA PRO A 10 17.91 -29.44 0.10
C PRO A 10 17.42 -28.10 0.67
N THR A 11 18.40 -27.30 1.04
CA THR A 11 18.29 -26.06 1.81
C THR A 11 17.27 -25.12 1.20
N ALA A 12 16.16 -24.91 1.92
CA ALA A 12 15.09 -23.98 1.54
C ALA A 12 15.53 -22.50 1.51
N SER A 13 16.83 -22.20 1.56
CA SER A 13 17.42 -20.86 1.64
C SER A 13 18.30 -20.48 0.44
N ALA A 14 18.72 -21.44 -0.39
CA ALA A 14 19.58 -21.16 -1.54
C ALA A 14 18.75 -20.78 -2.77
N LEU A 15 19.18 -19.76 -3.51
CA LEU A 15 18.62 -19.49 -4.84
C LEU A 15 19.02 -20.62 -5.80
N SER A 16 18.11 -21.01 -6.68
CA SER A 16 18.47 -21.90 -7.79
C SER A 16 19.44 -21.20 -8.74
N PHE A 17 20.14 -21.98 -9.57
CA PHE A 17 21.05 -21.42 -10.57
C PHE A 17 20.32 -20.47 -11.54
N THR A 18 19.12 -20.85 -11.99
CA THR A 18 18.29 -20.03 -12.89
C THR A 18 17.83 -18.74 -12.21
N GLU A 19 17.37 -18.80 -10.96
CA GLU A 19 17.02 -17.60 -10.19
C GLU A 19 18.24 -16.69 -10.03
N THR A 20 19.39 -17.25 -9.65
CA THR A 20 20.63 -16.48 -9.47
C THR A 20 21.03 -15.75 -10.75
N LEU A 21 21.02 -16.45 -11.89
CA LEU A 21 21.37 -15.86 -13.18
C LEU A 21 20.37 -14.77 -13.61
N SER A 22 19.07 -14.99 -13.39
CA SER A 22 18.01 -14.04 -13.76
C SER A 22 18.02 -12.78 -12.89
N LEU A 23 18.26 -12.92 -11.59
CA LEU A 23 18.35 -11.79 -10.67
C LEU A 23 19.64 -11.01 -10.88
N LEU A 24 20.74 -11.70 -11.19
CA LEU A 24 22.01 -11.07 -11.52
C LEU A 24 21.90 -10.29 -12.85
N SER A 25 21.30 -10.88 -13.89
CA SER A 25 21.13 -10.21 -15.17
C SER A 25 20.23 -8.97 -15.05
N LEU A 26 19.13 -9.06 -14.30
CA LEU A 26 18.27 -7.93 -13.98
C LEU A 26 19.02 -6.84 -13.21
N SER A 27 19.85 -7.22 -12.24
CA SER A 27 20.64 -6.27 -11.45
C SER A 27 21.69 -5.55 -12.30
N ILE A 28 22.43 -6.28 -13.15
CA ILE A 28 23.42 -5.71 -14.06
C ILE A 28 22.75 -4.77 -15.06
N ALA A 29 21.63 -5.18 -15.67
CA ALA A 29 20.88 -4.34 -16.59
C ALA A 29 20.39 -3.06 -15.92
N SER A 30 19.87 -3.17 -14.69
CA SER A 30 19.39 -2.01 -13.92
C SER A 30 20.54 -1.06 -13.56
N LEU A 31 21.68 -1.59 -13.11
CA LEU A 31 22.88 -0.77 -12.83
C LEU A 31 23.42 -0.08 -14.09
N ALA A 32 23.41 -0.77 -15.23
CA ALA A 32 23.82 -0.19 -16.51
C ALA A 32 22.90 0.97 -16.92
N ILE A 33 21.57 0.82 -16.75
CA ILE A 33 20.61 1.89 -17.03
C ILE A 33 20.84 3.07 -16.07
N ILE A 34 21.03 2.82 -14.77
CA ILE A 34 21.32 3.86 -13.77
C ILE A 34 22.63 4.59 -14.10
N ALA A 35 23.68 3.88 -14.52
CA ALA A 35 24.93 4.50 -14.93
C ALA A 35 24.75 5.36 -16.20
N ASN A 36 23.90 4.91 -17.13
CA ASN A 36 23.61 5.65 -18.36
C ASN A 36 22.81 6.93 -18.10
N THR A 37 21.95 6.98 -17.08
CA THR A 37 21.16 8.20 -16.80
C THR A 37 22.02 9.42 -16.45
N PHE A 38 23.28 9.24 -16.04
CA PHE A 38 24.23 10.32 -15.82
C PHE A 38 24.83 10.93 -17.11
N GLN A 39 24.70 10.26 -18.25
CA GLN A 39 25.30 10.69 -19.53
C GLN A 39 24.36 11.57 -20.39
N GLY A 40 23.19 11.96 -19.88
CA GLY A 40 22.22 12.81 -20.57
C GLY A 40 21.43 13.71 -19.62
N ASP A 41 20.19 14.06 -19.98
CA ASP A 41 19.29 14.95 -19.21
C ASP A 41 18.84 14.44 -17.82
N GLY A 42 19.48 13.39 -17.30
CA GLY A 42 19.27 12.92 -15.93
C GLY A 42 17.95 12.20 -15.70
N ALA A 43 17.32 11.63 -16.74
CA ALA A 43 15.96 11.05 -16.76
C ALA A 43 15.57 10.31 -15.46
N PRO A 44 15.00 11.00 -14.44
CA PRO A 44 14.89 10.43 -13.11
C PRO A 44 13.83 9.33 -13.06
N LEU A 45 12.83 9.39 -13.95
CA LEU A 45 11.84 8.33 -14.12
C LEU A 45 12.47 7.02 -14.62
N VAL A 46 13.40 7.11 -15.59
CA VAL A 46 14.13 5.94 -16.12
C VAL A 46 15.03 5.35 -15.03
N ALA A 47 15.72 6.20 -14.28
CA ALA A 47 16.49 5.77 -13.12
C ALA A 47 15.58 5.07 -12.09
N SER A 48 14.43 5.65 -11.76
CA SER A 48 13.46 5.06 -10.81
C SER A 48 12.96 3.69 -11.26
N LEU A 49 12.74 3.50 -12.57
CA LEU A 49 12.35 2.21 -13.13
C LEU A 49 13.46 1.17 -12.98
N ALA A 50 14.72 1.55 -13.23
CA ALA A 50 15.86 0.68 -13.01
C ALA A 50 16.07 0.36 -11.52
N PHE A 51 15.90 1.34 -10.62
CA PHE A 51 15.89 1.13 -9.17
C PHE A 51 14.77 0.18 -8.74
N SER A 52 13.62 0.17 -9.41
CA SER A 52 12.56 -0.83 -9.17
C SER A 52 13.03 -2.25 -9.51
N GLY A 53 13.77 -2.43 -10.61
CA GLY A 53 14.40 -3.71 -10.97
C GLY A 53 15.39 -4.20 -9.91
N LEU A 54 16.23 -3.30 -9.39
CA LEU A 54 17.13 -3.61 -8.27
C LEU A 54 16.34 -3.94 -6.99
N ALA A 55 15.31 -3.16 -6.68
CA ALA A 55 14.48 -3.37 -5.50
C ALA A 55 13.82 -4.76 -5.51
N PHE A 56 13.32 -5.20 -6.68
CA PHE A 56 12.81 -6.55 -6.89
C PHE A 56 13.91 -7.60 -6.66
N ALA A 57 15.06 -7.46 -7.33
CA ALA A 57 16.11 -8.46 -7.28
C ALA A 57 16.71 -8.64 -5.87
N SER A 58 16.96 -7.52 -5.18
CA SER A 58 17.43 -7.50 -3.80
C SER A 58 16.40 -8.09 -2.84
N SER A 59 15.13 -7.68 -2.93
CA SER A 59 14.07 -8.20 -2.05
C SER A 59 13.87 -9.70 -2.21
N PHE A 60 13.81 -10.19 -3.45
CA PHE A 60 13.64 -11.62 -3.74
C PHE A 60 14.77 -12.44 -3.11
N SER A 61 16.01 -12.01 -3.33
CA SER A 61 17.20 -12.68 -2.78
C SER A 61 17.21 -12.65 -1.26
N MET A 62 16.94 -11.49 -0.66
CA MET A 62 16.98 -11.31 0.79
C MET A 62 15.88 -12.10 1.51
N ILE A 63 14.67 -12.19 0.96
CA ILE A 63 13.59 -13.02 1.54
C ILE A 63 14.02 -14.49 1.61
N ARG A 64 14.64 -15.01 0.54
CA ARG A 64 15.16 -16.39 0.48
C ARG A 64 16.28 -16.62 1.51
N TRP A 65 17.21 -15.68 1.61
CA TRP A 65 18.39 -15.81 2.47
C TRP A 65 18.07 -15.61 3.96
N LEU A 66 17.17 -14.68 4.29
CA LEU A 66 16.84 -14.31 5.66
C LEU A 66 15.69 -15.14 6.27
N GLY A 67 14.87 -15.80 5.44
CA GLY A 67 13.77 -16.65 5.91
C GLY A 67 14.15 -17.63 7.05
N PRO A 68 15.24 -18.42 6.93
CA PRO A 68 15.69 -19.31 8.00
C PRO A 68 16.14 -18.57 9.27
N THR A 69 16.70 -17.36 9.14
CA THR A 69 17.13 -16.54 10.27
C THR A 69 15.93 -16.04 11.06
N PHE A 70 14.88 -15.58 10.38
CA PHE A 70 13.62 -15.18 11.01
C PHE A 70 12.96 -16.37 11.73
N MET A 71 12.94 -17.54 11.08
CA MET A 71 12.47 -18.78 11.70
C MET A 71 13.24 -19.13 12.99
N LYS A 72 14.58 -18.98 12.98
CA LYS A 72 15.44 -19.20 14.15
C LYS A 72 15.21 -18.18 15.26
N ALA A 73 14.91 -16.94 14.89
CA ALA A 73 14.58 -15.86 15.83
C ALA A 73 13.17 -15.99 16.44
N GLY A 74 12.37 -16.97 15.98
CA GLY A 74 10.99 -17.17 16.45
C GLY A 74 9.93 -16.39 15.67
N LEU A 75 10.31 -15.67 14.61
CA LEU A 75 9.40 -14.95 13.71
C LEU A 75 8.85 -15.92 12.66
N LYS A 76 7.84 -16.68 13.07
CA LYS A 76 7.24 -17.76 12.27
C LYS A 76 5.77 -17.95 12.61
N GLY A 77 4.97 -18.22 11.56
CA GLY A 77 3.54 -18.47 11.66
C GLY A 77 3.16 -19.82 11.06
N LYS A 78 2.04 -20.39 11.51
CA LYS A 78 1.44 -21.59 10.90
C LYS A 78 0.38 -21.17 9.90
N ASP A 79 0.41 -21.73 8.70
CA ASP A 79 -0.69 -21.56 7.75
C ASP A 79 -1.91 -22.36 8.24
N MET A 80 -2.88 -21.63 8.78
CA MET A 80 -4.11 -22.20 9.34
C MET A 80 -5.08 -22.69 8.26
N SER A 81 -4.86 -22.29 7.01
CA SER A 81 -5.71 -22.57 5.85
C SER A 81 -5.23 -23.80 5.06
N LYS A 82 -4.44 -24.67 5.69
CA LYS A 82 -3.89 -25.90 5.09
C LYS A 82 -4.13 -27.12 5.97
N VAL A 83 -4.26 -28.28 5.31
CA VAL A 83 -4.29 -29.59 5.99
C VAL A 83 -2.98 -29.83 6.76
N HIS A 84 -1.84 -29.56 6.11
CA HIS A 84 -0.53 -29.65 6.76
C HIS A 84 -0.06 -28.27 7.22
N LYS A 85 -0.20 -28.01 8.52
CA LYS A 85 0.13 -26.72 9.17
C LYS A 85 1.65 -26.58 9.38
N LYS A 86 2.37 -26.37 8.29
CA LYS A 86 3.81 -26.09 8.30
C LYS A 86 4.06 -24.67 8.84
N GLU A 87 5.11 -24.50 9.64
CA GLU A 87 5.60 -23.19 10.03
C GLU A 87 6.39 -22.55 8.89
N ILE A 88 6.07 -21.30 8.57
CA ILE A 88 6.74 -20.50 7.56
C ILE A 88 7.23 -19.17 8.16
N PRO A 89 8.28 -18.56 7.58
CA PRO A 89 8.83 -17.31 8.11
C PRO A 89 7.77 -16.20 8.09
N GLU A 90 7.69 -15.42 9.16
CA GLU A 90 6.78 -14.28 9.31
C GLU A 90 7.56 -12.95 9.25
N THR A 91 6.85 -11.83 9.16
CA THR A 91 7.46 -10.48 9.14
C THR A 91 8.39 -10.24 7.94
N MET A 92 8.20 -10.94 6.82
CA MET A 92 9.01 -10.71 5.61
C MET A 92 8.75 -9.35 4.95
N GLY A 93 7.65 -8.69 5.30
CA GLY A 93 7.40 -7.29 4.96
C GLY A 93 8.49 -6.34 5.44
N ALA A 94 9.15 -6.66 6.56
CA ALA A 94 10.26 -5.88 7.09
C ALA A 94 11.46 -5.85 6.14
N VAL A 95 11.76 -6.98 5.49
CA VAL A 95 12.83 -7.08 4.50
C VAL A 95 12.54 -6.15 3.32
N CYS A 96 11.31 -6.18 2.81
CA CYS A 96 10.88 -5.32 1.71
C CYS A 96 10.90 -3.83 2.09
N ALA A 97 10.43 -3.47 3.29
CA ALA A 97 10.46 -2.10 3.77
C ALA A 97 11.89 -1.56 3.87
N VAL A 98 12.84 -2.35 4.42
CA VAL A 98 14.25 -1.96 4.50
C VAL A 98 14.88 -1.80 3.11
N VAL A 99 14.67 -2.75 2.21
CA VAL A 99 15.19 -2.66 0.83
C VAL A 99 14.61 -1.41 0.13
N TYR A 100 13.31 -1.16 0.27
CA TYR A 100 12.66 0.01 -0.29
C TYR A 100 13.27 1.31 0.23
N LEU A 101 13.43 1.44 1.56
CA LEU A 101 14.02 2.63 2.19
C LEU A 101 15.45 2.89 1.72
N LEU A 102 16.27 1.84 1.56
CA LEU A 102 17.62 1.98 1.02
C LEU A 102 17.60 2.44 -0.44
N ILE A 103 16.75 1.83 -1.27
CA ILE A 103 16.63 2.16 -2.69
C ILE A 103 16.18 3.60 -2.88
N ILE A 104 15.10 4.04 -2.21
CA ILE A 104 14.62 5.42 -2.35
C ILE A 104 15.60 6.45 -1.78
N THR A 105 16.37 6.09 -0.75
CA THR A 105 17.41 6.97 -0.19
C THR A 105 18.54 7.17 -1.20
N VAL A 106 19.00 6.10 -1.85
CA VAL A 106 20.01 6.17 -2.92
C VAL A 106 19.48 6.89 -4.15
N PHE A 107 18.17 6.83 -4.40
CA PHE A 107 17.51 7.52 -5.52
C PHE A 107 17.38 9.04 -5.33
N ILE A 108 17.45 9.58 -4.10
CA ILE A 108 17.24 11.02 -3.82
C ILE A 108 18.03 11.95 -4.77
N PRO A 109 19.32 11.73 -5.08
CA PRO A 109 20.06 12.67 -5.92
C PRO A 109 19.57 12.77 -7.36
N PHE A 110 18.83 11.78 -7.88
CA PHE A 110 18.47 11.69 -9.29
C PHE A 110 17.44 12.75 -9.72
N PRO A 111 16.31 12.95 -9.01
CA PRO A 111 15.38 14.06 -9.30
C PRO A 111 16.02 15.45 -9.25
N PHE A 112 17.09 15.62 -8.47
CA PHE A 112 17.78 16.90 -8.25
C PHE A 112 19.10 17.00 -9.02
N TYR A 113 19.43 16.06 -9.93
CA TYR A 113 20.74 16.01 -10.56
C TYR A 113 21.11 17.33 -11.26
N LYS A 114 20.17 17.90 -12.02
CA LYS A 114 20.35 19.19 -12.69
C LYS A 114 20.60 20.32 -11.70
N ASP A 115 19.86 20.35 -10.58
CA ASP A 115 20.01 21.37 -9.55
C ASP A 115 21.35 21.26 -8.81
N ILE A 116 21.80 20.03 -8.53
CA ILE A 116 23.09 19.74 -7.88
C ILE A 116 24.24 20.16 -8.80
N VAL A 117 24.19 19.77 -10.08
CA VAL A 117 25.20 20.16 -11.07
C VAL A 117 25.22 21.68 -11.21
N ALA A 118 24.09 22.34 -11.37
CA ALA A 118 24.03 23.80 -11.47
C ALA A 118 24.60 24.52 -10.22
N ALA A 119 24.32 24.01 -9.02
CA ALA A 119 24.81 24.59 -7.78
C ALA A 119 26.32 24.36 -7.54
N THR A 120 26.87 23.23 -8.00
CA THR A 120 28.27 22.85 -7.80
C THR A 120 29.21 23.28 -8.94
N SER A 121 28.69 23.49 -10.16
CA SER A 121 29.45 23.88 -11.36
C SER A 121 29.89 25.34 -11.37
N GLY A 122 29.56 26.12 -10.33
CA GLY A 122 29.96 27.52 -10.16
C GLY A 122 31.48 27.77 -10.07
N GLY A 123 32.32 26.76 -10.30
CA GLY A 123 33.77 26.80 -10.16
C GLY A 123 34.63 26.39 -11.36
N GLY A 124 34.13 25.95 -12.53
CA GLY A 124 35.08 25.65 -13.60
C GLY A 124 34.69 24.99 -14.92
N ASN A 125 33.45 24.54 -15.17
CA ASN A 125 33.13 23.92 -16.47
C ASN A 125 31.85 24.52 -17.06
N ARG A 126 32.04 25.42 -18.04
CA ARG A 126 30.97 26.22 -18.68
C ARG A 126 30.26 25.48 -19.81
N ASP A 127 30.76 24.34 -20.25
CA ASP A 127 30.31 23.73 -21.50
C ASP A 127 29.01 22.92 -21.39
N VAL A 128 28.59 22.54 -20.17
CA VAL A 128 27.33 21.77 -19.96
C VAL A 128 26.12 22.69 -19.70
N VAL A 129 26.36 23.96 -19.36
CA VAL A 129 25.27 24.90 -19.00
C VAL A 129 24.72 25.65 -20.23
N LEU A 130 25.40 25.60 -21.37
CA LEU A 130 25.06 26.42 -22.54
C LEU A 130 23.94 25.85 -23.43
N GLU A 131 23.75 24.54 -23.49
CA GLU A 131 22.75 23.97 -24.43
C GLU A 131 21.29 24.05 -23.95
N THR A 132 21.03 24.29 -22.66
CA THR A 132 19.66 24.29 -22.11
C THR A 132 19.06 25.67 -21.85
N ILE A 133 19.81 26.76 -22.08
CA ILE A 133 19.41 28.14 -21.70
C ILE A 133 19.37 29.07 -22.93
N GLU A 134 18.83 28.63 -24.07
CA GLU A 134 18.69 29.52 -25.24
C GLU A 134 17.59 30.59 -25.10
N HIS A 135 16.82 30.65 -24.00
CA HIS A 135 15.63 31.53 -23.93
C HIS A 135 15.53 32.49 -22.74
N VAL A 136 16.60 32.80 -22.01
CA VAL A 136 16.54 33.85 -20.98
C VAL A 136 17.67 34.87 -21.16
N GLN A 137 17.39 35.88 -21.99
CA GLN A 137 18.11 37.14 -21.96
C GLN A 137 17.82 37.86 -20.63
N ASN A 138 18.91 38.36 -20.01
CA ASN A 138 19.02 39.29 -18.88
C ASN A 138 19.23 38.69 -17.48
N GLY A 139 20.40 39.00 -16.91
CA GLY A 139 20.64 38.96 -15.47
C GLY A 139 21.27 37.66 -14.95
N ARG A 140 22.32 37.81 -14.14
CA ARG A 140 23.05 36.72 -13.48
C ARG A 140 22.16 36.07 -12.42
N PHE A 141 21.25 35.18 -12.81
CA PHE A 141 20.42 34.43 -11.87
C PHE A 141 21.27 33.34 -11.19
N LEU A 142 21.48 33.50 -9.88
CA LEU A 142 22.03 32.46 -9.03
C LEU A 142 20.99 31.34 -8.92
N HIS A 143 21.22 30.21 -9.59
CA HIS A 143 20.36 29.03 -9.49
C HIS A 143 20.33 28.56 -8.02
N ARG A 144 19.19 28.71 -7.34
CA ARG A 144 19.02 28.28 -5.93
C ARG A 144 18.49 26.85 -5.91
N PHE A 145 19.14 25.99 -5.12
CA PHE A 145 18.72 24.61 -4.94
C PHE A 145 17.28 24.52 -4.38
N PRO A 146 16.40 23.64 -4.92
CA PRO A 146 14.99 23.58 -4.53
C PRO A 146 14.80 22.82 -3.20
N HIS A 147 15.10 23.47 -2.09
CA HIS A 147 15.04 22.86 -0.74
C HIS A 147 13.65 22.39 -0.32
N SER A 148 12.56 23.05 -0.74
CA SER A 148 11.19 22.63 -0.42
C SER A 148 10.82 21.30 -1.10
N LYS A 149 11.19 21.14 -2.38
CA LYS A 149 11.04 19.86 -3.07
C LYS A 149 11.84 18.77 -2.35
N LEU A 150 13.10 19.02 -2.00
CA LEU A 150 13.90 18.05 -1.24
C LEU A 150 13.27 17.69 0.11
N ALA A 151 12.72 18.68 0.83
CA ALA A 151 12.03 18.47 2.10
C ALA A 151 10.81 17.55 1.95
N SER A 152 10.05 17.67 0.85
CA SER A 152 8.95 16.75 0.53
C SER A 152 9.43 15.30 0.38
N TYR A 153 10.52 15.04 -0.36
CA TYR A 153 11.11 13.69 -0.46
C TYR A 153 11.63 13.17 0.87
N LEU A 154 12.36 13.99 1.63
CA LEU A 154 12.92 13.58 2.92
C LEU A 154 11.83 13.29 3.96
N SER A 155 10.76 14.10 4.00
CA SER A 155 9.63 13.87 4.90
C SER A 155 8.84 12.60 4.56
N ALA A 156 8.70 12.31 3.28
CA ALA A 156 8.11 11.07 2.78
C ALA A 156 8.92 9.86 3.25
N ILE A 157 10.23 9.87 3.04
CA ILE A 157 11.14 8.80 3.48
C ILE A 157 11.12 8.66 5.00
N LEU A 158 11.22 9.76 5.75
CA LEU A 158 11.20 9.75 7.21
C LEU A 158 9.87 9.20 7.76
N THR A 159 8.75 9.52 7.10
CA THR A 159 7.43 9.00 7.46
C THR A 159 7.33 7.50 7.22
N VAL A 160 7.74 7.03 6.02
CA VAL A 160 7.77 5.60 5.68
C VAL A 160 8.76 4.83 6.58
N GLN A 161 9.89 5.43 6.91
CA GLN A 161 10.87 4.85 7.84
C GLN A 161 10.29 4.72 9.25
N SER A 162 9.66 5.76 9.77
CA SER A 162 9.07 5.78 11.10
C SER A 162 8.01 4.70 11.25
N ILE A 163 7.11 4.56 10.27
CA ILE A 163 6.09 3.52 10.32
C ILE A 163 6.67 2.12 10.13
N SER A 164 7.73 1.96 9.33
CA SER A 164 8.36 0.65 9.14
C SER A 164 9.02 0.18 10.42
N ILE A 165 9.70 1.07 11.16
CA ILE A 165 10.28 0.77 12.48
C ILE A 165 9.18 0.38 13.47
N LEU A 166 8.10 1.16 13.54
CA LEU A 166 6.99 0.88 14.46
C LEU A 166 6.24 -0.40 14.08
N GLY A 167 6.11 -0.71 12.78
CA GLY A 167 5.52 -1.96 12.30
C GLY A 167 6.37 -3.18 12.63
N ILE A 168 7.70 -3.07 12.47
CA ILE A 168 8.62 -4.12 12.94
C ILE A 168 8.48 -4.28 14.46
N GLY A 169 8.45 -3.19 15.21
CA GLY A 169 8.20 -3.23 16.66
C GLY A 169 6.86 -3.90 16.99
N ASP A 170 5.82 -3.67 16.20
CA ASP A 170 4.52 -4.28 16.39
C ASP A 170 4.54 -5.80 16.19
N ASP A 171 5.16 -6.27 15.10
CA ASP A 171 5.34 -7.70 14.83
C ASP A 171 6.22 -8.38 15.90
N LEU A 172 7.22 -7.67 16.45
CA LEU A 172 8.13 -8.21 17.47
C LEU A 172 7.49 -8.27 18.87
N PHE A 173 6.65 -7.30 19.23
CA PHE A 173 6.15 -7.13 20.60
C PHE A 173 4.66 -7.44 20.78
N ASP A 174 3.90 -7.73 19.71
CA ASP A 174 2.44 -7.92 19.70
C ASP A 174 1.73 -6.80 20.49
N ILE A 175 1.88 -5.56 20.03
CA ILE A 175 1.42 -4.38 20.78
C ILE A 175 -0.12 -4.41 20.92
N ARG A 176 -0.64 -3.93 22.05
CA ARG A 176 -2.10 -3.89 22.26
C ARG A 176 -2.80 -3.01 21.22
N TRP A 177 -3.95 -3.47 20.71
CA TRP A 177 -4.74 -2.83 19.64
C TRP A 177 -5.00 -1.31 19.82
N ARG A 178 -5.19 -0.84 21.06
CA ARG A 178 -5.43 0.57 21.38
C ARG A 178 -4.26 1.49 20.99
N HIS A 179 -3.03 0.96 21.01
CA HIS A 179 -1.85 1.67 20.57
C HIS A 179 -1.63 1.46 19.07
N LYS A 180 -1.89 0.23 18.55
CA LYS A 180 -1.84 -0.09 17.11
C LYS A 180 -2.59 0.93 16.25
N PHE A 181 -3.79 1.34 16.68
CA PHE A 181 -4.61 2.30 15.95
C PHE A 181 -3.90 3.64 15.68
N PHE A 182 -3.17 4.19 16.65
CA PHE A 182 -2.55 5.52 16.54
C PHE A 182 -1.10 5.50 16.04
N ILE A 183 -0.44 4.33 15.99
CA ILE A 183 0.94 4.19 15.50
C ILE A 183 1.15 4.86 14.13
N PRO A 184 0.29 4.64 13.11
CA PRO A 184 0.50 5.28 11.81
C PRO A 184 0.28 6.79 11.83
N GLY A 185 -0.64 7.27 12.65
CA GLY A 185 -0.87 8.70 12.84
C GLY A 185 0.38 9.40 13.38
N ILE A 186 1.00 8.85 14.42
CA ILE A 186 2.24 9.39 15.01
C ILE A 186 3.39 9.33 13.98
N ALA A 187 3.52 8.23 13.24
CA ALA A 187 4.53 8.10 12.20
C ALA A 187 4.39 9.13 11.06
N SER A 188 3.18 9.66 10.83
CA SER A 188 2.87 10.65 9.79
C SER A 188 3.17 12.11 10.17
N ILE A 189 3.62 12.39 11.39
CA ILE A 189 3.93 13.75 11.84
C ILE A 189 4.92 14.48 10.90
N PRO A 190 6.03 13.87 10.42
CA PRO A 190 6.96 14.54 9.51
C PRO A 190 6.28 15.00 8.21
N LEU A 191 5.44 14.15 7.63
CA LEU A 191 4.62 14.46 6.46
C LEU A 191 3.70 15.67 6.71
N LEU A 192 3.01 15.70 7.85
CA LEU A 192 2.09 16.79 8.20
C LEU A 192 2.81 18.14 8.43
N ILE A 193 4.00 18.11 9.04
CA ILE A 193 4.81 19.31 9.27
C ILE A 193 5.31 19.88 7.95
N VAL A 194 5.84 19.04 7.05
CA VAL A 194 6.29 19.51 5.74
C VAL A 194 5.13 20.00 4.90
N TYR A 195 3.97 19.33 4.96
CA TYR A 195 2.77 19.85 4.31
C TYR A 195 2.37 21.25 4.81
N PHE A 196 2.45 21.47 6.12
CA PHE A 196 2.14 22.75 6.75
C PHE A 196 3.09 23.87 6.30
N VAL A 197 4.39 23.58 6.21
CA VAL A 197 5.42 24.57 5.88
C VAL A 197 5.47 24.87 4.38
N ASP A 198 5.44 23.85 3.53
CA ASP A 198 5.70 24.00 2.09
C ASP A 198 4.45 24.31 1.27
N PHE A 199 3.28 23.75 1.64
CA PHE A 199 2.04 23.96 0.90
C PHE A 199 1.06 24.85 1.66
N GLY A 200 0.72 24.48 2.90
CA GLY A 200 -0.24 25.21 3.73
C GLY A 200 -1.67 25.29 3.16
N VAL A 201 -1.97 24.59 2.06
CA VAL A 201 -3.27 24.66 1.38
C VAL A 201 -4.28 23.79 2.12
N THR A 202 -5.27 24.44 2.73
CA THR A 202 -6.34 23.77 3.51
C THR A 202 -7.73 24.02 2.95
N HIS A 203 -7.81 24.57 1.75
CA HIS A 203 -9.06 24.78 1.01
C HIS A 203 -9.41 23.51 0.25
N ILE A 204 -10.67 23.09 0.34
CA ILE A 204 -11.20 22.02 -0.49
C ILE A 204 -12.20 22.59 -1.50
N VAL A 205 -12.13 22.08 -2.73
CA VAL A 205 -13.16 22.33 -3.74
C VAL A 205 -14.42 21.58 -3.36
N VAL A 206 -15.52 22.32 -3.21
CA VAL A 206 -16.85 21.79 -2.86
C VAL A 206 -17.57 21.32 -4.12
N PRO A 207 -18.16 20.10 -4.12
CA PRO A 207 -18.98 19.63 -5.24
C PRO A 207 -20.18 20.55 -5.51
N ILE A 208 -20.55 20.74 -6.78
CA ILE A 208 -21.62 21.62 -7.25
C ILE A 208 -22.92 21.50 -6.42
N PRO A 209 -23.44 20.30 -6.08
CA PRO A 209 -24.67 20.17 -5.31
C PRO A 209 -24.60 20.76 -3.89
N LEU A 210 -23.41 20.89 -3.31
CA LEU A 210 -23.18 21.37 -1.94
C LEU A 210 -22.79 22.85 -1.87
N ARG A 211 -22.45 23.47 -3.00
CA ARG A 211 -22.03 24.87 -3.06
C ARG A 211 -23.05 25.88 -2.54
N PRO A 212 -24.38 25.71 -2.72
CA PRO A 212 -25.36 26.63 -2.13
C PRO A 212 -25.25 26.77 -0.60
N TYR A 213 -24.69 25.76 0.08
CA TYR A 213 -24.57 25.72 1.54
C TYR A 213 -23.16 26.07 2.03
N LEU A 214 -22.13 25.76 1.25
CA LEU A 214 -20.72 25.80 1.70
C LEU A 214 -19.82 26.72 0.86
N GLY A 215 -20.33 27.32 -0.20
CA GLY A 215 -19.53 28.06 -1.19
C GLY A 215 -18.75 27.14 -2.14
N GLU A 216 -17.95 27.74 -3.03
CA GLU A 216 -17.11 27.00 -3.99
C GLU A 216 -15.86 26.38 -3.35
N LEU A 217 -15.24 27.13 -2.44
CA LEU A 217 -14.06 26.75 -1.68
C LEU A 217 -14.38 26.78 -0.20
N LEU A 218 -14.22 25.63 0.47
CA LEU A 218 -14.38 25.54 1.91
C LEU A 218 -12.99 25.49 2.57
N GLN A 219 -12.70 26.48 3.42
CA GLN A 219 -11.49 26.49 4.23
C GLN A 219 -11.68 25.60 5.46
N LEU A 220 -10.99 24.46 5.50
CA LEU A 220 -11.07 23.52 6.63
C LEU A 220 -10.07 23.85 7.76
N GLY A 221 -8.98 24.55 7.44
CA GLY A 221 -7.93 24.88 8.41
C GLY A 221 -7.39 23.62 9.10
N PHE A 222 -7.43 23.60 10.44
CA PHE A 222 -6.98 22.46 11.24
C PHE A 222 -7.68 21.14 10.90
N LEU A 223 -8.96 21.17 10.50
CA LEU A 223 -9.71 19.97 10.12
C LEU A 223 -9.11 19.27 8.90
N TYR A 224 -8.41 20.00 8.02
CA TYR A 224 -7.70 19.39 6.90
C TYR A 224 -6.50 18.55 7.35
N TYR A 225 -5.79 18.99 8.39
CA TYR A 225 -4.71 18.22 9.00
C TYR A 225 -5.24 16.99 9.72
N LEU A 226 -6.40 17.10 10.39
CA LEU A 226 -7.07 15.94 10.97
C LEU A 226 -7.49 14.93 9.90
N TYR A 227 -7.94 15.40 8.73
CA TYR A 227 -8.24 14.55 7.57
C TYR A 227 -6.99 13.83 7.04
N MET A 228 -5.87 14.52 6.84
CA MET A 228 -4.61 13.88 6.41
C MET A 228 -4.11 12.87 7.44
N PHE A 229 -4.18 13.21 8.73
CA PHE A 229 -3.87 12.29 9.83
C PHE A 229 -4.78 11.05 9.82
N ALA A 230 -6.08 11.23 9.57
CA ALA A 230 -7.03 10.13 9.45
C ALA A 230 -6.72 9.23 8.24
N ILE A 231 -6.31 9.79 7.09
CA ILE A 231 -5.85 8.98 5.94
C ILE A 231 -4.61 8.17 6.30
N ALA A 232 -3.64 8.80 6.95
CA ALA A 232 -2.40 8.13 7.36
C ALA A 232 -2.65 7.00 8.37
N ILE A 233 -3.67 7.11 9.22
CA ILE A 233 -4.16 6.00 10.06
C ILE A 233 -4.91 4.96 9.23
N PHE A 234 -5.80 5.41 8.36
CA PHE A 234 -6.73 4.55 7.64
C PHE A 234 -6.02 3.60 6.68
N CYS A 235 -5.16 4.11 5.78
CA CYS A 235 -4.56 3.28 4.73
C CYS A 235 -3.81 2.04 5.29
N PRO A 236 -2.85 2.18 6.22
CA PRO A 236 -2.19 1.09 6.95
C PRO A 236 -3.16 0.06 7.55
N ASN A 237 -4.11 0.54 8.36
CA ASN A 237 -5.01 -0.32 9.10
C ASN A 237 -6.02 -1.02 8.18
N SER A 238 -6.46 -0.34 7.11
CA SER A 238 -7.47 -0.87 6.18
C SER A 238 -6.95 -2.07 5.37
N ILE A 239 -5.66 -2.06 5.02
CA ILE A 239 -4.98 -3.20 4.38
C ILE A 239 -4.83 -4.32 5.42
N ASN A 240 -4.42 -3.99 6.64
CA ASN A 240 -4.23 -4.95 7.73
C ASN A 240 -5.52 -5.71 8.09
N ILE A 241 -6.68 -5.04 8.11
CA ILE A 241 -7.95 -5.70 8.43
C ILE A 241 -8.58 -6.46 7.24
N LEU A 242 -8.10 -6.25 6.01
CA LEU A 242 -8.50 -7.02 4.82
C LEU A 242 -7.40 -8.05 4.49
N ALA A 243 -7.20 -8.97 5.43
CA ALA A 243 -6.07 -9.90 5.47
C ALA A 243 -6.51 -11.31 5.86
N GLY A 244 -5.57 -12.26 5.84
CA GLY A 244 -5.76 -13.60 6.41
C GLY A 244 -6.01 -14.74 5.41
N ILE A 245 -5.80 -14.48 4.12
CA ILE A 245 -5.65 -15.51 3.08
C ILE A 245 -4.38 -15.25 2.28
N ASN A 246 -3.72 -16.32 1.84
CA ASN A 246 -2.41 -16.26 1.19
C ASN A 246 -2.39 -15.31 -0.01
N GLY A 247 -1.56 -14.26 0.07
CA GLY A 247 -1.32 -13.31 -1.01
C GLY A 247 -2.13 -12.01 -0.94
N ILE A 248 -3.20 -11.93 -0.14
CA ILE A 248 -4.19 -10.87 -0.30
C ILE A 248 -3.67 -9.47 0.08
N GLU A 249 -2.81 -9.37 1.09
CA GLU A 249 -2.26 -8.11 1.59
C GLU A 249 -1.34 -7.47 0.54
N VAL A 250 -0.47 -8.28 -0.07
CA VAL A 250 0.46 -7.82 -1.12
C VAL A 250 -0.27 -7.59 -2.43
N SER A 251 -1.17 -8.49 -2.81
CA SER A 251 -1.88 -8.39 -4.08
C SER A 251 -2.81 -7.18 -4.15
N GLN A 252 -3.58 -6.89 -3.10
CA GLN A 252 -4.43 -5.69 -3.10
C GLN A 252 -3.59 -4.41 -3.18
N SER A 253 -2.45 -4.39 -2.49
CA SER A 253 -1.51 -3.27 -2.51
C SER A 253 -0.90 -3.08 -3.90
N LEU A 254 -0.51 -4.17 -4.58
CA LEU A 254 -0.03 -4.11 -5.96
C LEU A 254 -1.09 -3.58 -6.92
N VAL A 255 -2.34 -4.04 -6.83
CA VAL A 255 -3.44 -3.54 -7.67
C VAL A 255 -3.62 -2.04 -7.48
N ILE A 256 -3.66 -1.56 -6.23
CA ILE A 256 -3.76 -0.12 -5.91
C ILE A 256 -2.55 0.64 -6.48
N ALA A 257 -1.34 0.14 -6.31
CA ALA A 257 -0.12 0.78 -6.82
C ALA A 257 -0.13 0.88 -8.36
N PHE A 258 -0.53 -0.17 -9.07
CA PHE A 258 -0.63 -0.13 -10.53
C PHE A 258 -1.71 0.86 -11.01
N LEU A 259 -2.85 0.92 -10.33
CA LEU A 259 -3.90 1.90 -10.65
C LEU A 259 -3.44 3.34 -10.39
N LEU A 260 -2.67 3.59 -9.33
CA LEU A 260 -2.05 4.88 -9.09
C LEU A 260 -1.01 5.24 -10.17
N VAL A 261 -0.16 4.28 -10.57
CA VAL A 261 0.77 4.48 -11.69
C VAL A 261 0.03 4.81 -12.99
N ILE A 262 -1.09 4.14 -13.28
CA ILE A 262 -1.93 4.46 -14.44
C ILE A 262 -2.47 5.89 -14.34
N ASN A 263 -2.99 6.29 -13.17
CA ASN A 263 -3.44 7.66 -12.92
C ASN A 263 -2.30 8.66 -13.14
N ASP A 264 -1.12 8.42 -12.56
CA ASP A 264 0.01 9.34 -12.67
C ASP A 264 0.50 9.46 -14.11
N CYS A 265 0.65 8.35 -14.82
CA CYS A 265 0.98 8.34 -16.25
C CYS A 265 -0.05 9.13 -17.07
N TYR A 266 -1.34 9.09 -16.71
CA TYR A 266 -2.36 9.85 -17.42
C TYR A 266 -2.11 11.37 -17.35
N TYR A 267 -1.73 11.90 -16.17
CA TYR A 267 -1.36 13.31 -15.99
C TYR A 267 -0.02 13.68 -16.63
N LEU A 268 0.87 12.72 -16.88
CA LEU A 268 2.11 12.94 -17.61
C LEU A 268 1.89 13.00 -19.13
N LEU A 269 0.84 12.34 -19.63
CA LEU A 269 0.60 12.22 -21.07
C LEU A 269 -0.40 13.25 -21.62
N ASN A 270 -1.32 13.79 -20.80
CA ASN A 270 -2.42 14.63 -21.29
C ASN A 270 -2.83 15.77 -20.32
N PRO A 271 -2.82 17.04 -20.75
CA PRO A 271 -1.90 17.70 -21.67
C PRO A 271 -0.51 17.91 -21.02
N TYR A 272 0.56 17.85 -21.81
CA TYR A 272 1.92 18.04 -21.30
C TYR A 272 2.47 19.45 -21.61
N PRO A 273 3.06 20.17 -20.63
CA PRO A 273 3.16 19.82 -19.21
C PRO A 273 1.88 20.19 -18.44
N HIS A 274 1.40 19.26 -17.60
CA HIS A 274 0.29 19.51 -16.70
C HIS A 274 0.78 20.24 -15.44
N PRO A 275 0.04 21.17 -14.83
CA PRO A 275 0.46 21.84 -13.59
C PRO A 275 0.79 20.88 -12.43
N ALA A 276 0.22 19.68 -12.45
CA ALA A 276 0.45 18.62 -11.46
C ALA A 276 1.57 17.62 -11.85
N THR A 277 2.31 17.83 -12.94
CA THR A 277 3.33 16.87 -13.42
C THR A 277 4.37 16.57 -12.33
N ASP A 278 4.85 17.56 -11.59
CA ASP A 278 5.82 17.36 -10.50
C ASP A 278 5.29 16.46 -9.37
N SER A 279 4.01 16.64 -8.99
CA SER A 279 3.33 15.84 -7.97
C SER A 279 3.17 14.38 -8.40
N HIS A 280 2.82 14.15 -9.67
CA HIS A 280 2.69 12.80 -10.23
C HIS A 280 4.05 12.14 -10.49
N LEU A 281 5.10 12.90 -10.83
CA LEU A 281 6.46 12.38 -10.90
C LEU A 281 6.97 11.96 -9.51
N PHE A 282 6.75 12.77 -8.47
CA PHE A 282 7.04 12.40 -7.09
C PHE A 282 6.36 11.07 -6.71
N SER A 283 5.06 10.94 -7.02
CA SER A 283 4.30 9.71 -6.79
C SER A 283 4.92 8.50 -7.51
N LEU A 284 5.21 8.63 -8.82
CA LEU A 284 5.84 7.55 -9.60
C LEU A 284 7.19 7.13 -9.02
N TYR A 285 8.02 8.07 -8.59
CA TYR A 285 9.33 7.77 -8.00
C TYR A 285 9.23 6.98 -6.69
N MET A 286 8.15 7.17 -5.93
CA MET A 286 7.89 6.40 -4.72
C MET A 286 7.20 5.06 -5.02
N LEU A 287 6.31 5.02 -6.02
CA LEU A 287 5.51 3.82 -6.36
C LEU A 287 6.30 2.78 -7.15
N LEU A 288 7.18 3.16 -8.08
CA LEU A 288 7.92 2.20 -8.90
C LEU A 288 8.82 1.28 -8.05
N PRO A 289 9.68 1.78 -7.12
CA PRO A 289 10.43 0.89 -6.23
C PRO A 289 9.54 0.10 -5.28
N PHE A 290 8.39 0.66 -4.86
CA PHE A 290 7.41 -0.04 -4.02
C PHE A 290 6.82 -1.26 -4.73
N ILE A 291 6.47 -1.12 -6.02
CA ILE A 291 6.04 -2.22 -6.87
C ILE A 291 7.14 -3.26 -6.99
N GLY A 292 8.41 -2.85 -7.17
CA GLY A 292 9.56 -3.75 -7.23
C GLY A 292 9.69 -4.65 -6.00
N VAL A 293 9.73 -4.06 -4.79
CA VAL A 293 9.81 -4.85 -3.54
C VAL A 293 8.55 -5.69 -3.29
N SER A 294 7.37 -5.18 -3.65
CA SER A 294 6.09 -5.86 -3.43
C SER A 294 5.89 -7.03 -4.39
N LEU A 295 6.33 -6.93 -5.65
CA LEU A 295 6.31 -8.05 -6.59
C LEU A 295 7.23 -9.19 -6.14
N ALA A 296 8.39 -8.87 -5.57
CA ALA A 296 9.29 -9.87 -5.00
C ALA A 296 8.67 -10.57 -3.78
N LEU A 297 8.02 -9.83 -2.89
CA LEU A 297 7.29 -10.40 -1.76
C LEU A 297 6.11 -11.25 -2.23
N TRP A 298 5.34 -10.75 -3.19
CA TRP A 298 4.19 -11.44 -3.77
C TRP A 298 4.59 -12.79 -4.34
N TRP A 299 5.73 -12.89 -5.02
CA TRP A 299 6.22 -14.16 -5.57
C TRP A 299 6.40 -15.24 -4.50
N HIS A 300 6.80 -14.87 -3.28
CA HIS A 300 6.98 -15.81 -2.17
C HIS A 300 5.73 -15.98 -1.30
N ASN A 301 4.86 -14.98 -1.25
CA ASN A 301 3.66 -14.94 -0.40
C ASN A 301 2.41 -15.46 -1.12
N TRP A 302 2.37 -15.45 -2.45
CA TRP A 302 1.24 -15.96 -3.23
C TRP A 302 0.99 -17.45 -2.94
N TYR A 303 -0.27 -17.86 -3.09
CA TYR A 303 -0.70 -19.22 -2.81
C TYR A 303 0.08 -20.28 -3.62
N PRO A 304 0.54 -21.38 -2.99
CA PRO A 304 0.62 -21.60 -1.55
C PRO A 304 1.79 -20.82 -0.93
N SER A 305 1.52 -20.07 0.13
CA SER A 305 2.49 -19.13 0.69
C SER A 305 3.72 -19.82 1.26
N ARG A 306 4.89 -19.25 0.99
CA ARG A 306 6.19 -19.66 1.56
C ARG A 306 6.64 -18.73 2.68
N VAL A 307 6.05 -17.54 2.79
CA VAL A 307 6.37 -16.53 3.80
C VAL A 307 5.15 -15.67 4.13
N PHE A 308 5.00 -15.25 5.39
CA PHE A 308 4.02 -14.26 5.79
C PHE A 308 4.62 -12.86 5.84
N VAL A 309 3.79 -11.88 5.53
CA VAL A 309 4.20 -10.49 5.40
C VAL A 309 4.32 -9.77 6.74
N GLY A 310 3.47 -10.12 7.71
CA GLY A 310 3.36 -9.45 9.01
C GLY A 310 2.62 -8.10 8.94
N ASP A 311 2.30 -7.53 10.10
CA ASP A 311 1.68 -6.20 10.22
C ASP A 311 2.60 -5.13 9.61
N THR A 312 3.92 -5.36 9.64
CA THR A 312 4.93 -4.48 9.04
C THR A 312 4.63 -4.14 7.58
N TYR A 313 4.27 -5.14 6.74
CA TYR A 313 4.00 -4.86 5.32
C TYR A 313 2.75 -4.00 5.14
N CYS A 314 1.68 -4.32 5.87
CA CYS A 314 0.42 -3.60 5.79
C CYS A 314 0.61 -2.12 6.16
N TYR A 315 1.37 -1.85 7.23
CA TYR A 315 1.67 -0.48 7.62
C TYR A 315 2.59 0.23 6.64
N PHE A 316 3.63 -0.45 6.16
CA PHE A 316 4.54 0.04 5.13
C PHE A 316 3.79 0.43 3.85
N ALA A 317 3.02 -0.48 3.27
CA ALA A 317 2.26 -0.27 2.04
C ALA A 317 1.24 0.86 2.19
N GLY A 318 0.44 0.81 3.26
CA GLY A 318 -0.55 1.84 3.53
C GLY A 318 0.04 3.24 3.70
N MET A 319 1.22 3.36 4.30
CA MET A 319 1.87 4.65 4.46
C MET A 319 2.50 5.17 3.18
N VAL A 320 3.07 4.31 2.33
CA VAL A 320 3.51 4.71 0.98
C VAL A 320 2.34 5.34 0.23
N PHE A 321 1.16 4.69 0.26
CA PHE A 321 -0.05 5.22 -0.36
C PHE A 321 -0.52 6.55 0.25
N ALA A 322 -0.54 6.67 1.58
CA ALA A 322 -0.91 7.90 2.25
C ALA A 322 0.05 9.06 1.89
N VAL A 323 1.35 8.80 1.88
CA VAL A 323 2.39 9.77 1.54
C VAL A 323 2.23 10.27 0.10
N VAL A 324 2.10 9.38 -0.89
CA VAL A 324 1.93 9.80 -2.28
C VAL A 324 0.60 10.49 -2.51
N GLY A 325 -0.49 10.05 -1.85
CA GLY A 325 -1.79 10.70 -1.96
C GLY A 325 -1.83 12.10 -1.35
N ILE A 326 -1.15 12.31 -0.21
CA ILE A 326 -1.13 13.60 0.49
C ILE A 326 -0.19 14.59 -0.21
N LEU A 327 1.08 14.23 -0.44
CA LEU A 327 2.06 15.12 -1.11
C LEU A 327 1.79 15.26 -2.60
N GLY A 328 1.17 14.25 -3.23
CA GLY A 328 0.73 14.32 -4.61
C GLY A 328 -0.59 15.07 -4.82
N HIS A 329 -1.25 15.53 -3.75
CA HIS A 329 -2.54 16.23 -3.78
C HIS A 329 -3.69 15.46 -4.47
N PHE A 330 -3.62 14.13 -4.53
CA PHE A 330 -4.67 13.28 -5.11
C PHE A 330 -5.29 12.31 -4.08
N SER A 331 -5.28 12.66 -2.79
CA SER A 331 -5.88 11.85 -1.71
C SER A 331 -7.34 11.46 -1.97
N LYS A 332 -8.11 12.29 -2.68
CA LYS A 332 -9.48 11.96 -3.13
C LYS A 332 -9.48 10.78 -4.12
N THR A 333 -8.59 10.79 -5.12
CA THR A 333 -8.41 9.67 -6.05
C THR A 333 -7.93 8.43 -5.30
N LEU A 334 -7.01 8.58 -4.35
CA LEU A 334 -6.55 7.47 -3.52
C LEU A 334 -7.72 6.78 -2.80
N LEU A 335 -8.62 7.56 -2.18
CA LEU A 335 -9.79 7.01 -1.49
C LEU A 335 -10.76 6.29 -2.44
N LEU A 336 -10.87 6.71 -3.71
CA LEU A 336 -11.63 5.96 -4.73
C LEU A 336 -11.01 4.58 -5.01
N LEU A 337 -9.68 4.49 -5.04
CA LEU A 337 -8.99 3.21 -5.22
C LEU A 337 -9.06 2.33 -3.96
N PHE A 338 -9.28 2.92 -2.79
CA PHE A 338 -9.47 2.23 -1.51
C PHE A 338 -10.94 1.85 -1.24
N ILE A 339 -11.87 1.98 -2.19
CA ILE A 339 -13.29 1.66 -1.97
C ILE A 339 -13.49 0.28 -1.34
N PRO A 340 -12.85 -0.81 -1.81
CA PRO A 340 -13.05 -2.12 -1.18
C PRO A 340 -12.56 -2.18 0.27
N GLN A 341 -11.43 -1.52 0.58
CA GLN A 341 -10.89 -1.41 1.94
C GLN A 341 -11.82 -0.57 2.83
N ILE A 342 -12.40 0.52 2.30
CA ILE A 342 -13.40 1.36 2.97
C ILE A 342 -14.66 0.54 3.27
N LEU A 343 -15.17 -0.20 2.29
CA LEU A 343 -16.34 -1.06 2.47
C LEU A 343 -16.07 -2.16 3.50
N ASN A 344 -14.89 -2.80 3.46
CA ASN A 344 -14.50 -3.79 4.47
C ASN A 344 -14.41 -3.15 5.86
N PHE A 345 -13.87 -1.93 5.99
CA PHE A 345 -13.79 -1.20 7.26
C PHE A 345 -15.18 -0.86 7.80
N ILE A 346 -16.04 -0.25 6.99
CA ILE A 346 -17.42 0.10 7.39
C ILE A 346 -18.19 -1.15 7.79
N TYR A 347 -18.08 -2.23 6.99
CA TYR A 347 -18.73 -3.50 7.30
C TYR A 347 -18.17 -4.12 8.58
N SER A 348 -16.85 -4.05 8.80
CA SER A 348 -16.18 -4.53 10.01
C SER A 348 -16.45 -3.68 11.26
N ALA A 349 -16.88 -2.42 11.12
CA ALA A 349 -16.95 -1.44 12.20
C ALA A 349 -17.75 -1.91 13.43
N PRO A 350 -18.92 -2.58 13.30
CA PRO A 350 -19.65 -3.09 14.46
C PRO A 350 -18.84 -4.06 15.33
N GLN A 351 -18.02 -4.91 14.71
CA GLN A 351 -17.11 -5.81 15.43
C GLN A 351 -15.88 -5.06 15.97
N LEU A 352 -15.26 -4.19 15.17
CA LEU A 352 -14.06 -3.44 15.57
C LEU A 352 -14.32 -2.52 16.79
N PHE A 353 -15.48 -1.86 16.82
CA PHE A 353 -15.91 -1.01 17.94
C PHE A 353 -16.60 -1.79 19.07
N ARG A 354 -16.59 -3.13 19.02
CA ARG A 354 -17.17 -4.03 20.04
C ARG A 354 -18.65 -3.78 20.32
N VAL A 355 -19.39 -3.33 19.31
CA VAL A 355 -20.87 -3.29 19.34
C VAL A 355 -21.41 -4.71 19.18
N VAL A 356 -20.72 -5.50 18.35
CA VAL A 356 -20.89 -6.95 18.16
C VAL A 356 -19.63 -7.65 18.68
N ASP A 357 -19.77 -8.86 19.23
CA ASP A 357 -18.62 -9.64 19.68
C ASP A 357 -17.63 -9.86 18.52
N CYS A 358 -16.36 -9.57 18.79
CA CYS A 358 -15.30 -9.63 17.80
C CYS A 358 -14.32 -10.73 18.20
N PRO A 359 -14.26 -11.87 17.48
CA PRO A 359 -13.26 -12.87 17.73
C PRO A 359 -11.86 -12.33 17.40
N ARG A 360 -10.82 -12.94 17.99
CA ARG A 360 -9.43 -12.56 17.71
C ARG A 360 -9.06 -12.74 16.24
N HIS A 361 -9.57 -13.80 15.61
CA HIS A 361 -9.34 -14.11 14.20
C HIS A 361 -10.66 -14.07 13.46
N ARG A 362 -10.74 -13.23 12.41
CA ARG A 362 -11.94 -13.05 11.56
C ARG A 362 -11.76 -13.62 10.16
N LEU A 363 -10.62 -14.24 9.87
CA LEU A 363 -10.35 -14.90 8.59
C LEU A 363 -11.36 -16.04 8.33
N PRO A 364 -11.63 -16.40 7.07
CA PRO A 364 -12.52 -17.51 6.76
C PRO A 364 -12.05 -18.84 7.36
N HIS A 365 -12.98 -19.73 7.64
CA HIS A 365 -12.69 -21.03 8.23
C HIS A 365 -12.28 -22.04 7.15
N PHE A 366 -11.14 -22.71 7.32
CA PHE A 366 -10.70 -23.75 6.39
C PHE A 366 -11.29 -25.12 6.76
N ASN A 367 -12.03 -25.73 5.84
CA ASN A 367 -12.56 -27.08 6.02
C ASN A 367 -11.63 -28.11 5.36
N ALA A 368 -10.95 -28.90 6.19
CA ALA A 368 -9.99 -29.91 5.74
C ALA A 368 -10.61 -31.07 4.92
N ARG A 369 -11.93 -31.31 5.04
CA ARG A 369 -12.61 -32.37 4.29
C ARG A 369 -12.89 -31.95 2.85
N THR A 370 -13.33 -30.71 2.66
CA THR A 370 -13.67 -30.16 1.33
C THR A 370 -12.48 -29.46 0.68
N ASN A 371 -11.45 -29.10 1.47
CA ASN A 371 -10.32 -28.28 1.06
C ASN A 371 -10.75 -26.88 0.56
N LEU A 372 -11.83 -26.35 1.15
CA LEU A 372 -12.42 -25.05 0.83
C LEU A 372 -12.44 -24.13 2.06
N MET A 373 -12.47 -22.83 1.79
CA MET A 373 -12.72 -21.77 2.74
C MET A 373 -14.23 -21.56 2.86
N GLU A 374 -14.73 -21.62 4.08
CA GLU A 374 -16.11 -21.40 4.48
C GLU A 374 -16.21 -20.11 5.31
N PRO A 375 -17.38 -19.45 5.35
CA PRO A 375 -17.57 -18.29 6.20
C PRO A 375 -17.26 -18.64 7.67
N SER A 376 -16.37 -17.89 8.31
CA SER A 376 -16.17 -18.03 9.75
C SER A 376 -17.30 -17.36 10.52
N VAL A 377 -17.64 -17.92 11.68
CA VAL A 377 -18.76 -17.47 12.51
C VAL A 377 -18.30 -16.94 13.86
N THR A 378 -19.11 -16.07 14.44
CA THR A 378 -19.08 -15.69 15.85
C THR A 378 -20.19 -16.44 16.56
N GLU A 379 -19.83 -17.22 17.57
CA GLU A 379 -20.77 -17.95 18.43
C GLU A 379 -21.27 -17.04 19.55
N TRP A 380 -22.58 -17.00 19.75
CA TRP A 380 -23.25 -16.21 20.77
C TRP A 380 -23.64 -17.10 21.95
N GLN A 381 -22.91 -16.96 23.06
CA GLN A 381 -23.24 -17.67 24.30
C GLN A 381 -24.52 -17.14 24.97
N TYR A 382 -24.80 -15.86 24.75
CA TYR A 382 -25.97 -15.16 25.28
C TYR A 382 -26.67 -14.43 24.13
N PRO A 383 -28.01 -14.27 24.18
CA PRO A 383 -28.74 -13.59 23.14
C PRO A 383 -28.25 -12.14 22.98
N PRO A 384 -28.01 -11.67 21.74
CA PRO A 384 -27.59 -10.30 21.51
C PRO A 384 -28.63 -9.30 22.00
N LYS A 385 -28.18 -8.08 22.34
CA LYS A 385 -29.08 -6.96 22.69
C LYS A 385 -30.16 -6.79 21.60
N PRO A 386 -31.40 -6.39 21.94
CA PRO A 386 -32.50 -6.32 20.98
C PRO A 386 -32.21 -5.51 19.70
N ILE A 387 -31.50 -4.39 19.84
CA ILE A 387 -31.09 -3.54 18.70
C ILE A 387 -30.11 -4.28 17.78
N VAL A 388 -29.15 -5.01 18.36
CA VAL A 388 -28.17 -5.81 17.61
C VAL A 388 -28.88 -6.97 16.92
N THR A 389 -29.79 -7.66 17.61
CA THR A 389 -30.61 -8.73 17.04
C THR A 389 -31.44 -8.25 15.85
N LEU A 390 -32.08 -7.08 15.95
CA LEU A 390 -32.81 -6.48 14.83
C LEU A 390 -31.85 -6.19 13.65
N GLY A 391 -30.70 -5.57 13.92
CA GLY A 391 -29.69 -5.29 12.90
C GLY A 391 -29.19 -6.55 12.20
N LEU A 392 -28.88 -7.61 12.95
CA LEU A 392 -28.47 -8.91 12.40
C LEU A 392 -29.57 -9.54 11.54
N LYS A 393 -30.84 -9.49 11.97
CA LYS A 393 -31.96 -10.00 11.16
C LYS A 393 -32.14 -9.22 9.86
N VAL A 394 -32.04 -7.89 9.90
CA VAL A 394 -32.12 -7.04 8.69
C VAL A 394 -30.98 -7.35 7.73
N LEU A 395 -29.74 -7.38 8.22
CA LEU A 395 -28.58 -7.70 7.39
C LEU A 395 -28.67 -9.13 6.82
N HIS A 396 -29.26 -10.08 7.56
CA HIS A 396 -29.51 -11.44 7.07
C HIS A 396 -30.52 -11.46 5.93
N GLN A 397 -31.63 -10.73 6.06
CA GLN A 397 -32.64 -10.58 5.01
C GLN A 397 -32.07 -9.92 3.74
N LEU A 398 -31.12 -8.99 3.90
CA LEU A 398 -30.41 -8.35 2.80
C LEU A 398 -29.29 -9.23 2.20
N HIS A 399 -29.15 -10.48 2.66
CA HIS A 399 -28.05 -11.38 2.29
C HIS A 399 -26.65 -10.81 2.56
N LEU A 400 -26.51 -9.88 3.49
CA LEU A 400 -25.23 -9.30 3.89
C LEU A 400 -24.55 -10.09 5.01
N LEU A 401 -25.28 -10.94 5.74
CA LEU A 401 -24.67 -11.95 6.60
C LEU A 401 -25.52 -13.22 6.67
N ARG A 402 -24.93 -14.29 7.22
CA ARG A 402 -25.68 -15.47 7.61
C ARG A 402 -25.82 -15.52 9.13
N VAL A 403 -27.05 -15.80 9.58
CA VAL A 403 -27.39 -15.97 10.99
C VAL A 403 -28.01 -17.35 11.17
N THR A 404 -27.58 -18.06 12.21
CA THR A 404 -28.21 -19.32 12.66
C THR A 404 -29.12 -19.00 13.85
N ILE A 405 -30.36 -19.49 13.81
CA ILE A 405 -31.38 -19.26 14.83
C ILE A 405 -31.79 -20.61 15.40
N ASN A 406 -31.86 -20.70 16.72
CA ASN A 406 -32.36 -21.89 17.42
C ASN A 406 -33.89 -22.00 17.34
N GLU A 407 -34.42 -23.14 17.77
CA GLU A 407 -35.87 -23.41 17.88
C GLU A 407 -36.61 -22.34 18.71
N ASP A 408 -35.94 -21.76 19.72
CA ASP A 408 -36.48 -20.68 20.57
C ASP A 408 -36.48 -19.29 19.92
N GLY A 409 -36.04 -19.17 18.65
CA GLY A 409 -36.00 -17.89 17.92
C GLY A 409 -34.82 -16.99 18.30
N THR A 410 -33.87 -17.49 19.10
CA THR A 410 -32.65 -16.78 19.51
C THR A 410 -31.50 -17.02 18.52
N ILE A 411 -30.71 -15.98 18.26
CA ILE A 411 -29.52 -16.07 17.41
C ILE A 411 -28.41 -16.81 18.16
N THR A 412 -27.87 -17.87 17.56
CA THR A 412 -26.72 -18.62 18.10
C THR A 412 -25.42 -18.34 17.38
N GLU A 413 -25.47 -18.11 16.08
CA GLU A 413 -24.27 -17.84 15.28
C GLU A 413 -24.54 -16.73 14.28
N SER A 414 -23.50 -15.92 14.02
CA SER A 414 -23.49 -14.94 12.94
C SER A 414 -22.15 -14.97 12.22
N THR A 415 -22.14 -14.92 10.90
CA THR A 415 -20.88 -14.82 10.14
C THR A 415 -20.10 -13.57 10.50
N ASN A 416 -18.77 -13.68 10.52
CA ASN A 416 -17.87 -12.57 10.81
C ASN A 416 -17.99 -11.43 9.79
N PHE A 417 -17.87 -10.19 10.27
CA PHE A 417 -18.04 -8.99 9.48
C PHE A 417 -16.73 -8.63 8.82
N THR A 418 -16.47 -9.24 7.66
CA THR A 418 -15.38 -8.88 6.75
C THR A 418 -15.79 -9.20 5.32
N LEU A 419 -15.25 -8.45 4.37
CA LEU A 419 -15.49 -8.62 2.94
C LEU A 419 -15.16 -10.04 2.46
N LEU A 420 -14.15 -10.71 3.04
CA LEU A 420 -13.82 -12.09 2.68
C LEU A 420 -14.96 -13.07 3.03
N ASN A 421 -15.53 -12.95 4.23
CA ASN A 421 -16.67 -13.78 4.64
C ASN A 421 -17.94 -13.39 3.89
N LEU A 422 -18.17 -12.10 3.63
CA LEU A 422 -19.29 -11.62 2.81
C LEU A 422 -19.26 -12.24 1.41
N TRP A 423 -18.08 -12.28 0.79
CA TRP A 423 -17.90 -12.89 -0.52
C TRP A 423 -18.24 -14.38 -0.51
N LEU A 424 -17.87 -15.11 0.55
CA LEU A 424 -18.23 -16.52 0.73
C LEU A 424 -19.71 -16.72 1.06
N VAL A 425 -20.38 -15.76 1.71
CA VAL A 425 -21.82 -15.77 1.93
C VAL A 425 -22.57 -15.64 0.60
N TRP A 426 -22.13 -14.74 -0.28
CA TRP A 426 -22.75 -14.52 -1.60
C TRP A 426 -22.48 -15.64 -2.61
N PHE A 427 -21.23 -16.10 -2.69
CA PHE A 427 -20.79 -16.98 -3.78
C PHE A 427 -20.43 -18.41 -3.32
N GLY A 428 -20.66 -18.72 -2.05
CA GLY A 428 -20.41 -20.03 -1.46
C GLY A 428 -18.92 -20.33 -1.15
N PRO A 429 -18.63 -21.52 -0.60
CA PRO A 429 -17.29 -21.94 -0.24
C PRO A 429 -16.34 -22.05 -1.45
N LYS A 430 -15.10 -21.60 -1.29
CA LYS A 430 -14.12 -21.50 -2.38
C LYS A 430 -12.73 -21.96 -1.94
N ARG A 431 -11.91 -22.41 -2.87
CA ARG A 431 -10.48 -22.61 -2.62
C ARG A 431 -9.84 -21.25 -2.32
N GLU A 432 -8.83 -21.23 -1.44
CA GLU A 432 -8.23 -19.99 -0.93
C GLU A 432 -7.67 -19.08 -2.05
N ASP A 433 -6.96 -19.64 -3.04
CA ASP A 433 -6.45 -18.91 -4.20
C ASP A 433 -7.56 -18.35 -5.10
N ARG A 434 -8.65 -19.11 -5.28
CA ARG A 434 -9.84 -18.66 -6.01
C ARG A 434 -10.49 -17.49 -5.30
N LEU A 435 -10.66 -17.56 -3.98
CA LEU A 435 -11.18 -16.46 -3.17
C LEU A 435 -10.29 -15.22 -3.30
N ALA A 436 -8.98 -15.37 -3.13
CA ALA A 436 -8.04 -14.26 -3.28
C ALA A 436 -8.13 -13.63 -4.68
N THR A 437 -8.14 -14.45 -5.73
CA THR A 437 -8.23 -13.98 -7.12
C THR A 437 -9.54 -13.23 -7.39
N GLU A 438 -10.68 -13.73 -6.91
CA GLU A 438 -11.98 -13.06 -7.10
C GLU A 438 -12.03 -11.70 -6.40
N ILE A 439 -11.50 -11.59 -5.18
CA ILE A 439 -11.40 -10.31 -4.46
C ILE A 439 -10.48 -9.34 -5.21
N LEU A 440 -9.38 -9.81 -5.81
CA LEU A 440 -8.49 -8.97 -6.61
C LEU A 440 -9.13 -8.51 -7.92
N ILE A 441 -9.91 -9.37 -8.57
CA ILE A 441 -10.69 -8.99 -9.75
C ILE A 441 -11.69 -7.89 -9.37
N MET A 442 -12.42 -8.07 -8.25
CA MET A 442 -13.34 -7.06 -7.74
C MET A 442 -12.61 -5.73 -7.43
N GLN A 443 -11.46 -5.78 -6.75
CA GLN A 443 -10.63 -4.60 -6.48
C GLN A 443 -10.22 -3.88 -7.78
N THR A 444 -9.79 -4.65 -8.78
CA THR A 444 -9.33 -4.12 -10.06
C THR A 444 -10.47 -3.44 -10.82
N ILE A 445 -11.64 -4.09 -10.90
CA ILE A 445 -12.83 -3.54 -11.56
C ILE A 445 -13.29 -2.26 -10.87
N ILE A 446 -13.43 -2.27 -9.54
CA ILE A 446 -13.84 -1.09 -8.77
C ILE A 446 -12.81 0.03 -8.91
N GLY A 447 -11.52 -0.30 -8.92
CA GLY A 447 -10.43 0.66 -9.11
C GLY A 447 -10.47 1.34 -10.48
N PHE A 448 -10.60 0.56 -11.57
CA PHE A 448 -10.76 1.12 -12.91
C PHE A 448 -12.05 1.95 -13.05
N LEU A 449 -13.16 1.51 -12.46
CA LEU A 449 -14.38 2.29 -12.40
C LEU A 449 -14.17 3.61 -11.64
N GLY A 450 -13.41 3.58 -10.54
CA GLY A 450 -13.04 4.77 -9.78
C GLY A 450 -12.22 5.77 -10.61
N LEU A 451 -11.23 5.30 -11.36
CA LEU A 451 -10.46 6.15 -12.29
C LEU A 451 -11.33 6.67 -13.43
N PHE A 452 -12.20 5.82 -13.98
CA PHE A 452 -13.13 6.22 -15.03
C PHE A 452 -14.08 7.33 -14.55
N ILE A 453 -14.65 7.20 -13.36
CA ILE A 453 -15.46 8.24 -12.70
C ILE A 453 -14.62 9.51 -12.49
N ARG A 454 -13.39 9.36 -11.99
CA ARG A 454 -12.49 10.48 -11.71
C ARG A 454 -12.18 11.31 -12.97
N HIS A 455 -11.96 10.67 -14.12
CA HIS A 455 -11.50 11.36 -15.33
C HIS A 455 -12.61 11.69 -16.33
N ASN A 456 -13.77 11.03 -16.28
CA ASN A 456 -14.87 11.28 -17.22
C ASN A 456 -16.09 11.96 -16.59
N PHE A 457 -16.27 11.80 -15.28
CA PHE A 457 -17.44 12.29 -14.56
C PHE A 457 -17.11 13.35 -13.52
N ALA A 458 -15.86 13.83 -13.46
CA ALA A 458 -15.50 14.98 -12.62
C ALA A 458 -16.40 16.18 -12.89
N LEU A 459 -16.74 16.43 -14.17
CA LEU A 459 -17.59 17.55 -14.59
C LEU A 459 -19.06 17.46 -14.11
N LEU A 460 -19.53 16.28 -13.67
CA LEU A 460 -20.86 16.18 -13.05
C LEU A 460 -20.89 16.77 -11.64
N LEU A 461 -19.75 16.76 -10.95
CA LEU A 461 -19.63 17.15 -9.55
C LEU A 461 -18.82 18.43 -9.37
N PHE A 462 -17.98 18.81 -10.34
CA PHE A 462 -17.09 19.97 -10.27
C PHE A 462 -17.14 20.73 -11.61
N GLU A 463 -16.95 22.04 -11.61
CA GLU A 463 -16.98 22.84 -12.84
C GLU A 463 -15.79 22.62 -13.76
N LYS A 464 -14.65 22.22 -13.20
CA LYS A 464 -13.44 21.96 -13.94
C LYS A 464 -12.99 20.53 -13.73
N ASP A 465 -12.64 19.89 -14.83
CA ASP A 465 -11.89 18.64 -14.77
C ASP A 465 -10.43 18.94 -14.45
N ASN A 466 -9.76 18.01 -13.80
CA ASN A 466 -8.36 18.14 -13.42
C ASN A 466 -7.41 17.88 -14.60
N LEU A 467 -7.96 17.61 -15.79
CA LEU A 467 -7.21 17.29 -17.00
C LEU A 467 -7.28 18.42 -18.03
N SER A 468 -8.43 19.09 -18.16
CA SER A 468 -8.56 20.24 -19.05
C SER A 468 -7.99 21.48 -18.37
N VAL A 469 -6.79 21.91 -18.77
CA VAL A 469 -6.15 23.16 -18.28
C VAL A 469 -6.77 24.42 -18.93
N LEU A 470 -8.06 24.37 -19.32
CA LEU A 470 -8.77 25.50 -19.93
C LEU A 470 -9.51 26.36 -18.89
#